data_AF-A0A158F4Z2-F1
#
_entry.id   AF-A0A158F4Z2-F1
#
_cell.length_a   1.000
_cell.length_b   1.000
_cell.length_c   1.000
_cell.angle_alpha   90.00
_cell.angle_beta   90.00
_cell.angle_gamma   90.00
#
_symmetry.space_group_name_H-M   'P 1'
#
loop_
_entity.id
_entity.type
_entity.pdbx_description
1 polymer ?
#
loop_
_entity_poly.entity_id
_entity_poly.type
_entity_poly.pdbx_seq_one_letter_code
_entity_poly.pdbx_strand_id
1 'polypeptide(L)'
;MATTLDQGLSQTTSSRLCIEDVQLAGHAQPIVLRSYRPAPDGTVLPIVLYFHGGGFTHGTLDDAEIAAATIARDTPAWVVSVGYSLAPAFPFPAAPEDGYRAAQWAVANARAQRADPHRIGVAGHDAGGNLATCLAAIARDRGDIAISAQALLAPLLDPSLTRLADERKVTGTDLGMSECARCYRAYLPNASQRLHPYAAPLESRRLAGLPPALIASAEHDLLHIEAEKYAGELIAAGIPTEVTRHCRASHKGLATHPAALADVVAFFRKRLSLAKPV
;
A
#
# COMPACT_ATOMS: atom_id res chain seq x y z
N MET A 1 38.85 -42.92 -26.06
CA MET A 1 38.79 -41.47 -26.34
C MET A 1 37.53 -40.95 -25.69
N ALA A 2 37.68 -40.22 -24.58
CA ALA A 2 36.59 -39.60 -23.85
C ALA A 2 36.10 -38.37 -24.61
N THR A 3 34.79 -38.22 -24.76
CA THR A 3 34.17 -36.99 -25.28
C THR A 3 33.05 -36.61 -24.34
N THR A 4 33.39 -35.73 -23.41
CA THR A 4 32.48 -35.06 -22.50
C THR A 4 31.61 -34.08 -23.30
N LEU A 5 30.31 -34.34 -23.37
CA LEU A 5 29.33 -33.36 -23.80
C LEU A 5 28.85 -32.61 -22.55
N ASP A 6 29.48 -31.47 -22.30
CA ASP A 6 29.04 -30.49 -21.31
C ASP A 6 27.79 -29.79 -21.89
N GLN A 7 26.61 -30.27 -21.48
CA GLN A 7 25.35 -29.59 -21.79
C GLN A 7 25.24 -28.37 -20.89
N GLY A 8 25.47 -27.20 -21.49
CA GLY A 8 25.28 -25.91 -20.87
C GLY A 8 23.90 -25.82 -20.23
N LEU A 9 23.89 -25.83 -18.89
CA LEU A 9 22.80 -25.37 -18.07
C LEU A 9 22.50 -23.92 -18.47
N SER A 10 21.38 -23.74 -19.18
CA SER A 10 20.78 -22.42 -19.38
C SER A 10 20.43 -21.86 -18.00
N GLN A 11 21.30 -21.01 -17.47
CA GLN A 11 21.00 -20.20 -16.30
C GLN A 11 20.06 -19.08 -16.75
N THR A 12 18.74 -19.32 -16.64
CA THR A 12 17.77 -18.23 -16.53
C THR A 12 18.21 -17.36 -15.35
N THR A 13 18.75 -16.18 -15.65
CA THR A 13 19.26 -15.23 -14.66
C THR A 13 18.06 -14.70 -13.87
N SER A 14 17.86 -15.24 -12.67
CA SER A 14 16.88 -14.77 -11.69
C SER A 14 17.01 -13.26 -11.50
N SER A 15 15.91 -12.50 -11.64
CA SER A 15 15.89 -11.06 -11.36
C SER A 15 15.99 -10.85 -9.85
N ARG A 16 17.21 -10.92 -9.30
CA ARG A 16 17.46 -10.59 -7.89
C ARG A 16 17.18 -9.12 -7.67
N LEU A 17 16.39 -8.82 -6.62
CA LEU A 17 16.21 -7.46 -6.13
C LEU A 17 17.42 -7.06 -5.29
N CYS A 18 17.82 -5.80 -5.39
CA CYS A 18 18.66 -5.14 -4.41
C CYS A 18 17.74 -4.65 -3.28
N ILE A 19 17.98 -5.18 -2.07
CA ILE A 19 17.18 -4.88 -0.88
C ILE A 19 18.09 -4.21 0.15
N GLU A 20 17.70 -3.01 0.58
CA GLU A 20 18.50 -2.18 1.49
C GLU A 20 17.59 -1.48 2.49
N ASP A 21 17.99 -1.49 3.77
CA ASP A 21 17.31 -0.74 4.83
C ASP A 21 17.95 0.65 4.98
N VAL A 22 17.11 1.66 5.12
CA VAL A 22 17.50 3.06 5.28
C VAL A 22 16.83 3.63 6.52
N GLN A 23 17.61 4.26 7.39
CA GLN A 23 17.09 5.02 8.53
C GLN A 23 16.61 6.39 8.06
N LEU A 24 15.40 6.77 8.45
CA LEU A 24 14.82 8.08 8.19
C LEU A 24 14.38 8.72 9.50
N ALA A 25 14.59 10.03 9.63
CA ALA A 25 13.96 10.78 10.71
C ALA A 25 12.44 10.83 10.47
N GLY A 26 11.67 9.97 11.15
CA GLY A 26 10.21 10.00 11.15
C GLY A 26 9.66 11.18 11.95
N HIS A 27 8.33 11.29 11.99
CA HIS A 27 7.60 12.39 12.60
C HIS A 27 7.83 12.47 14.11
N ALA A 28 7.69 11.35 14.82
CA ALA A 28 7.81 11.28 16.28
C ALA A 28 9.06 10.49 16.75
N GLN A 29 9.57 9.61 15.91
CA GLN A 29 10.77 8.80 16.16
C GLN A 29 11.46 8.48 14.82
N PRO A 30 12.74 8.04 14.83
CA PRO A 30 13.34 7.42 13.65
C PRO A 30 12.53 6.22 13.18
N ILE A 31 12.41 6.05 11.87
CA ILE A 31 11.74 4.93 11.22
C ILE A 31 12.69 4.27 10.23
N VAL A 32 12.40 3.02 9.89
CA VAL A 32 13.17 2.26 8.89
C VAL A 32 12.35 2.17 7.60
N LEU A 33 12.99 2.48 6.48
CA LEU A 33 12.48 2.20 5.15
C LEU A 33 13.21 0.99 4.59
N ARG A 34 12.51 0.06 3.95
CA ARG A 34 13.13 -1.01 3.17
C ARG A 34 12.93 -0.75 1.68
N SER A 35 14.04 -0.51 0.99
CA SER A 35 14.11 -0.29 -0.44
C SER A 35 14.18 -1.63 -1.16
N TYR A 36 13.34 -1.85 -2.15
CA TYR A 36 13.39 -2.98 -3.08
C TYR A 36 13.56 -2.42 -4.49
N ARG A 37 14.68 -2.75 -5.13
CA ARG A 37 14.99 -2.23 -6.46
C ARG A 37 15.38 -3.38 -7.40
N PRO A 38 14.77 -3.49 -8.59
CA PRO A 38 15.26 -4.42 -9.60
C PRO A 38 16.69 -4.08 -10.04
N ALA A 39 17.40 -5.08 -10.56
CA ALA A 39 18.71 -4.85 -11.16
C ALA A 39 18.58 -3.78 -12.27
N PRO A 40 19.51 -2.81 -12.34
CA PRO A 40 19.45 -1.77 -13.37
C PRO A 40 19.50 -2.39 -14.77
N ASP A 41 18.48 -2.11 -15.59
CA ASP A 41 18.39 -2.52 -16.99
C ASP A 41 18.43 -1.31 -17.96
N GLY A 42 18.66 -0.11 -17.41
CA GLY A 42 18.68 1.15 -18.15
C GLY A 42 17.34 1.90 -18.17
N THR A 43 16.26 1.31 -17.65
CA THR A 43 14.96 1.96 -17.56
C THR A 43 14.86 2.90 -16.35
N VAL A 44 14.04 3.95 -16.48
CA VAL A 44 13.68 4.83 -15.36
C VAL A 44 12.47 4.24 -14.65
N LEU A 45 12.66 3.89 -13.37
CA LEU A 45 11.66 3.21 -12.57
C LEU A 45 10.58 4.19 -12.07
N PRO A 46 9.30 3.79 -11.99
CA PRO A 46 8.36 4.45 -11.11
C PRO A 46 8.72 4.17 -9.64
N ILE A 47 8.21 5.00 -8.74
CA ILE A 47 8.34 4.84 -7.28
C ILE A 47 7.03 4.24 -6.75
N VAL A 48 7.09 3.27 -5.85
CA VAL A 48 5.91 2.81 -5.10
C VAL A 48 6.20 2.83 -3.61
N LEU A 49 5.39 3.55 -2.84
CA LEU A 49 5.43 3.48 -1.38
C LEU A 49 4.50 2.34 -0.94
N TYR A 50 5.00 1.44 -0.09
CA TYR A 50 4.22 0.32 0.44
C TYR A 50 4.08 0.42 1.97
N PHE A 51 2.87 0.22 2.46
CA PHE A 51 2.56 0.22 3.89
C PHE A 51 2.04 -1.16 4.31
N HIS A 52 2.70 -1.77 5.31
CA HIS A 52 2.26 -3.04 5.87
C HIS A 52 0.93 -2.90 6.61
N GLY A 53 0.24 -4.03 6.81
CA GLY A 53 -0.98 -4.09 7.62
C GLY A 53 -0.68 -4.22 9.12
N GLY A 54 -1.70 -4.54 9.91
CA GLY A 54 -1.54 -4.83 11.32
C GLY A 54 -2.24 -3.83 12.24
N GLY A 55 -3.38 -3.30 11.79
CA GLY A 55 -4.25 -2.47 12.61
C GLY A 55 -3.56 -1.27 13.26
N PHE A 56 -2.53 -0.69 12.62
CA PHE A 56 -1.69 0.40 13.14
C PHE A 56 -0.90 0.10 14.42
N THR A 57 -1.02 -1.11 14.98
CA THR A 57 -0.50 -1.46 16.31
C THR A 57 0.55 -2.55 16.29
N HIS A 58 0.67 -3.26 15.18
CA HIS A 58 1.66 -4.28 14.93
C HIS A 58 1.99 -4.33 13.43
N GLY A 59 2.78 -5.34 13.04
CA GLY A 59 3.28 -5.49 11.69
C GLY A 59 4.68 -4.90 11.53
N THR A 60 5.37 -5.35 10.49
CA THR A 60 6.78 -5.04 10.24
C THR A 60 7.07 -4.97 8.74
N LEU A 61 8.29 -4.58 8.40
CA LEU A 61 8.80 -4.62 7.04
C LEU A 61 8.86 -6.05 6.48
N ASP A 62 8.99 -7.06 7.34
CA ASP A 62 9.03 -8.47 6.94
C ASP A 62 7.63 -8.94 6.49
N ASP A 63 6.56 -8.49 7.15
CA ASP A 63 5.18 -8.78 6.74
C ASP A 63 4.84 -8.19 5.36
N ALA A 64 5.51 -7.11 4.97
CA ALA A 64 5.37 -6.48 3.65
C ALA A 64 6.21 -7.16 2.54
N GLU A 65 7.16 -8.03 2.88
CA GLU A 65 8.24 -8.41 1.97
C GLU A 65 7.71 -9.04 0.67
N ILE A 66 6.79 -10.00 0.78
CA ILE A 66 6.25 -10.71 -0.39
C ILE A 66 5.57 -9.72 -1.35
N ALA A 67 4.75 -8.81 -0.82
CA ALA A 67 4.04 -7.81 -1.62
C ALA A 67 5.01 -6.82 -2.25
N ALA A 68 5.89 -6.22 -1.44
CA ALA A 68 6.85 -5.21 -1.89
C ALA A 68 7.83 -5.77 -2.93
N ALA A 69 8.38 -6.97 -2.71
CA ALA A 69 9.26 -7.63 -3.65
C ALA A 69 8.53 -8.01 -4.96
N THR A 70 7.29 -8.48 -4.87
CA THR A 70 6.48 -8.82 -6.05
C THR A 70 6.17 -7.58 -6.87
N ILE A 71 5.75 -6.48 -6.24
CA ILE A 71 5.50 -5.21 -6.93
C ILE A 71 6.80 -4.69 -7.58
N ALA A 72 7.93 -4.72 -6.87
CA ALA A 72 9.22 -4.23 -7.37
C ALA A 72 9.70 -5.02 -8.59
N ARG A 73 9.58 -6.35 -8.53
CA ARG A 73 10.02 -7.26 -9.60
C ARG A 73 9.09 -7.24 -10.79
N ASP A 74 7.79 -7.30 -10.55
CA ASP A 74 6.82 -7.56 -11.60
C ASP A 74 6.25 -6.25 -12.18
N THR A 75 6.32 -5.11 -11.51
CA THR A 75 6.00 -3.78 -12.10
C THR A 75 7.23 -3.08 -12.72
N PRO A 76 8.41 -3.69 -12.67
CA PRO A 76 9.69 -2.99 -12.52
C PRO A 76 9.60 -1.61 -11.84
N ALA A 77 9.53 -1.57 -10.52
CA ALA A 77 9.42 -0.34 -9.73
C ALA A 77 10.49 -0.27 -8.64
N TRP A 78 10.86 0.95 -8.25
CA TRP A 78 11.55 1.16 -6.98
C TRP A 78 10.51 1.22 -5.86
N VAL A 79 10.43 0.15 -5.07
CA VAL A 79 9.47 0.06 -3.97
C VAL A 79 10.15 0.47 -2.66
N VAL A 80 9.51 1.34 -1.90
CA VAL A 80 9.94 1.77 -0.58
C VAL A 80 8.87 1.34 0.42
N SER A 81 9.15 0.26 1.16
CA SER A 81 8.30 -0.20 2.25
C SER A 81 8.58 0.62 3.51
N VAL A 82 7.53 1.11 4.18
CA VAL A 82 7.64 2.06 5.29
C VAL A 82 7.36 1.35 6.63
N GLY A 83 8.37 1.27 7.50
CA GLY A 83 8.23 0.80 8.88
C GLY A 83 7.76 1.93 9.78
N TYR A 84 6.49 2.34 9.62
CA TYR A 84 5.90 3.51 10.25
C TYR A 84 5.70 3.33 11.77
N SER A 85 5.56 4.45 12.48
CA SER A 85 5.36 4.45 13.94
C SER A 85 4.03 3.79 14.33
N LEU A 86 4.09 2.89 15.32
CA LEU A 86 2.94 2.09 15.75
C LEU A 86 2.27 2.64 17.01
N ALA A 87 0.95 2.56 17.03
CA ALA A 87 0.13 2.78 18.19
C ALA A 87 0.23 1.60 19.18
N PRO A 88 0.00 1.79 20.49
CA PRO A 88 -0.38 3.04 21.15
C PRO A 88 0.79 3.96 21.52
N ALA A 89 2.05 3.52 21.32
CA ALA A 89 3.22 4.32 21.67
C ALA A 89 3.27 5.63 20.87
N PHE A 90 2.92 5.55 19.59
CA PHE A 90 2.88 6.69 18.67
C PHE A 90 1.52 6.69 17.94
N PRO A 91 0.46 7.23 18.57
CA PRO A 91 -0.87 7.27 17.96
C PRO A 91 -0.90 8.27 16.79
N PHE A 92 -2.05 8.38 16.13
CA PHE A 92 -2.31 9.40 15.11
C PHE A 92 -1.92 10.81 15.61
N PRO A 93 -1.20 11.61 14.81
CA PRO A 93 -0.91 11.46 13.38
C PRO A 93 0.48 10.87 13.03
N ALA A 94 1.15 10.14 13.93
CA ALA A 94 2.53 9.71 13.69
C ALA A 94 2.71 8.89 12.39
N ALA A 95 1.95 7.81 12.22
CA ALA A 95 2.03 6.93 11.04
C ALA A 95 1.78 7.64 9.68
N PRO A 96 0.72 8.45 9.49
CA PRO A 96 0.51 9.13 8.21
C PRO A 96 1.58 10.20 7.93
N GLU A 97 2.10 10.88 8.95
CA GLU A 97 3.22 11.83 8.77
C GLU A 97 4.54 11.12 8.45
N ASP A 98 4.78 9.93 9.02
CA ASP A 98 5.90 9.05 8.64
C ASP A 98 5.82 8.66 7.16
N GLY A 99 4.64 8.27 6.69
CA GLY A 99 4.40 7.96 5.27
C GLY A 99 4.66 9.15 4.35
N TYR A 100 4.24 10.35 4.75
CA TYR A 100 4.53 11.57 4.00
C TYR A 100 6.03 11.90 3.95
N ARG A 101 6.74 11.78 5.08
CA ARG A 101 8.20 11.95 5.13
C ARG A 101 8.93 10.92 4.28
N ALA A 102 8.46 9.67 4.27
CA ALA A 102 9.01 8.62 3.41
C ALA A 102 8.83 8.96 1.92
N ALA A 103 7.67 9.51 1.53
CA ALA A 103 7.43 9.97 0.18
C ALA A 103 8.34 11.16 -0.21
N GLN A 104 8.52 12.14 0.68
CA GLN A 104 9.47 13.25 0.47
C GLN A 104 10.91 12.73 0.29
N TRP A 105 11.33 11.78 1.14
CA TRP A 105 12.64 11.14 1.03
C TRP A 105 12.79 10.41 -0.31
N ALA A 106 11.78 9.66 -0.74
CA ALA A 106 11.81 8.94 -2.01
C ALA A 106 11.94 9.91 -3.20
N VAL A 107 11.18 11.01 -3.21
CA VAL A 107 11.29 12.07 -4.22
C VAL A 107 12.69 12.67 -4.25
N ALA A 108 13.25 13.01 -3.09
CA ALA A 108 14.59 13.60 -2.99
C ALA A 108 15.70 12.65 -3.48
N ASN A 109 15.50 11.33 -3.37
CA ASN A 109 16.48 10.31 -3.74
C ASN A 109 16.21 9.66 -5.11
N ALA A 110 15.12 10.04 -5.80
CA ALA A 110 14.67 9.42 -7.04
C ALA A 110 15.77 9.35 -8.10
N ARG A 111 16.51 10.46 -8.32
CA ARG A 111 17.61 10.52 -9.30
C ARG A 111 18.71 9.50 -9.00
N ALA A 112 19.11 9.36 -7.73
CA ALA A 112 20.15 8.42 -7.32
C ALA A 112 19.72 6.96 -7.55
N GLN A 113 18.42 6.69 -7.47
CA GLN A 113 17.83 5.37 -7.68
C GLN A 113 17.36 5.12 -9.11
N ARG A 114 17.66 6.04 -10.06
CA ARG A 114 17.17 6.02 -11.45
C ARG A 114 15.64 5.89 -11.52
N ALA A 115 14.95 6.59 -10.64
CA ALA A 115 13.49 6.64 -10.59
C ALA A 115 12.97 8.03 -10.99
N ASP A 116 11.69 8.08 -11.39
CA ASP A 116 10.98 9.30 -11.76
C ASP A 116 10.10 9.78 -10.59
N PRO A 117 10.37 10.97 -10.01
CA PRO A 117 9.59 11.52 -8.90
C PRO A 117 8.18 11.97 -9.31
N HIS A 118 7.82 11.91 -10.59
CA HIS A 118 6.46 12.20 -11.09
C HIS A 118 5.64 10.93 -11.37
N ARG A 119 6.21 9.74 -11.17
CA ARG A 119 5.55 8.45 -11.37
C ARG A 119 5.48 7.69 -10.05
N ILE A 120 4.68 8.20 -9.12
CA ILE A 120 4.57 7.66 -7.76
C ILE A 120 3.24 6.90 -7.58
N GLY A 121 3.32 5.64 -7.18
CA GLY A 121 2.21 4.86 -6.66
C GLY A 121 2.27 4.74 -5.14
N VAL A 122 1.13 4.50 -4.51
CA VAL A 122 1.03 4.11 -3.10
C VAL A 122 0.23 2.83 -2.98
N ALA A 123 0.66 1.93 -2.11
CA ALA A 123 -0.05 0.69 -1.86
C ALA A 123 -0.01 0.32 -0.38
N GLY A 124 -0.96 -0.48 0.05
CA GLY A 124 -0.91 -1.05 1.39
C GLY A 124 -2.05 -2.01 1.66
N HIS A 125 -1.86 -2.78 2.72
CA HIS A 125 -2.80 -3.78 3.20
C HIS A 125 -3.40 -3.37 4.53
N ASP A 126 -4.70 -3.59 4.75
CA ASP A 126 -5.34 -3.36 6.06
C ASP A 126 -5.14 -1.92 6.56
N ALA A 127 -4.49 -1.72 7.71
CA ALA A 127 -4.08 -0.41 8.20
C ALA A 127 -3.12 0.32 7.24
N GLY A 128 -2.25 -0.39 6.54
CA GLY A 128 -1.42 0.16 5.48
C GLY A 128 -2.24 0.66 4.28
N GLY A 129 -3.37 0.02 3.98
CA GLY A 129 -4.32 0.51 2.98
C GLY A 129 -4.94 1.86 3.39
N ASN A 130 -5.25 2.02 4.68
CA ASN A 130 -5.62 3.33 5.24
C ASN A 130 -4.51 4.36 5.03
N LEU A 131 -3.26 4.02 5.38
CA LEU A 131 -2.12 4.94 5.28
C LEU A 131 -1.82 5.32 3.83
N ALA A 132 -1.92 4.40 2.88
CA ALA A 132 -1.80 4.68 1.46
C ALA A 132 -2.86 5.69 0.99
N THR A 133 -4.12 5.49 1.42
CA THR A 133 -5.22 6.42 1.14
C THR A 133 -4.97 7.80 1.75
N CYS A 134 -4.50 7.83 3.00
CA CYS A 134 -4.19 9.08 3.71
C CYS A 134 -3.01 9.81 3.07
N LEU A 135 -1.96 9.11 2.65
CA LEU A 135 -0.85 9.72 1.94
C LEU A 135 -1.30 10.35 0.61
N ALA A 136 -2.18 9.70 -0.15
CA ALA A 136 -2.74 10.28 -1.36
C ALA A 136 -3.52 11.57 -1.08
N ALA A 137 -4.32 11.60 -0.01
CA ALA A 137 -5.04 12.80 0.42
C ALA A 137 -4.10 13.92 0.90
N ILE A 138 -3.12 13.59 1.75
CA ILE A 138 -2.11 14.53 2.24
C ILE A 138 -1.31 15.13 1.08
N ALA A 139 -0.86 14.31 0.14
CA ALA A 139 -0.10 14.74 -1.02
C ALA A 139 -0.89 15.72 -1.90
N ARG A 140 -2.17 15.41 -2.18
CA ARG A 140 -3.07 16.34 -2.89
C ARG A 140 -3.20 17.67 -2.13
N ASP A 141 -3.41 17.61 -0.83
CA ASP A 141 -3.74 18.78 -0.01
C ASP A 141 -2.52 19.67 0.29
N ARG A 142 -1.31 19.09 0.36
CA ARG A 142 -0.04 19.83 0.54
C ARG A 142 0.57 20.27 -0.79
N GLY A 143 0.33 19.53 -1.87
CA GLY A 143 0.65 19.94 -3.24
C GLY A 143 2.12 19.79 -3.66
N ASP A 144 3.00 19.26 -2.79
CA ASP A 144 4.43 19.10 -3.08
C ASP A 144 4.81 17.71 -3.61
N ILE A 145 3.90 16.73 -3.51
CA ILE A 145 4.07 15.36 -4.03
C ILE A 145 2.87 15.02 -4.91
N ALA A 146 3.12 14.49 -6.10
CA ALA A 146 2.07 13.99 -6.99
C ALA A 146 1.99 12.46 -6.90
N ILE A 147 0.92 11.93 -6.31
CA ILE A 147 0.61 10.50 -6.34
C ILE A 147 -0.25 10.23 -7.58
N SER A 148 0.18 9.28 -8.40
CA SER A 148 -0.44 8.94 -9.69
C SER A 148 -1.37 7.74 -9.62
N ALA A 149 -1.24 6.90 -8.58
CA ALA A 149 -2.06 5.70 -8.40
C ALA A 149 -2.08 5.23 -6.94
N GLN A 150 -3.20 4.66 -6.48
CA GLN A 150 -3.33 4.02 -5.16
C GLN A 150 -3.87 2.59 -5.29
N ALA A 151 -3.22 1.60 -4.67
CA ALA A 151 -3.67 0.20 -4.65
C ALA A 151 -3.92 -0.27 -3.21
N LEU A 152 -5.18 -0.52 -2.88
CA LEU A 152 -5.66 -0.73 -1.52
C LEU A 152 -6.12 -2.19 -1.36
N LEU A 153 -5.43 -2.95 -0.51
CA LEU A 153 -5.72 -4.37 -0.25
C LEU A 153 -6.42 -4.49 1.10
N ALA A 154 -7.70 -4.88 1.11
CA ALA A 154 -8.52 -5.00 2.31
C ALA A 154 -8.38 -3.79 3.27
N PRO A 155 -8.54 -2.55 2.80
CA PRO A 155 -8.17 -1.37 3.57
C PRO A 155 -9.11 -1.14 4.77
N LEU A 156 -8.54 -0.73 5.92
CA LEU A 156 -9.29 -0.19 7.05
C LEU A 156 -9.67 1.27 6.79
N LEU A 157 -10.95 1.60 6.68
CA LEU A 157 -11.41 2.92 6.21
C LEU A 157 -12.45 3.61 7.10
N ASP A 158 -13.11 2.88 8.00
CA ASP A 158 -14.15 3.41 8.89
C ASP A 158 -13.86 3.19 10.38
N PRO A 159 -13.30 4.18 11.09
CA PRO A 159 -13.09 4.11 12.54
C PRO A 159 -14.36 3.99 13.39
N SER A 160 -15.54 4.24 12.82
CA SER A 160 -16.83 4.08 13.51
C SER A 160 -17.30 2.62 13.54
N LEU A 161 -16.71 1.76 12.70
CA LEU A 161 -17.10 0.35 12.51
C LEU A 161 -18.56 0.16 12.12
N THR A 162 -19.23 1.20 11.60
CA THR A 162 -20.65 1.13 11.23
C THR A 162 -20.87 0.53 9.85
N ARG A 163 -19.80 0.36 9.07
CA ARG A 163 -19.82 -0.15 7.69
C ARG A 163 -19.14 -1.53 7.56
N LEU A 164 -18.98 -2.26 8.66
CA LEU A 164 -18.49 -3.64 8.62
C LEU A 164 -19.55 -4.59 8.08
N ALA A 165 -19.10 -5.67 7.45
CA ALA A 165 -19.96 -6.81 7.17
C ALA A 165 -20.46 -7.43 8.49
N ASP A 166 -21.64 -8.05 8.43
CA ASP A 166 -22.19 -8.81 9.56
C ASP A 166 -21.30 -10.03 9.83
N GLU A 167 -20.53 -9.99 10.92
CA GLU A 167 -19.58 -11.03 11.32
C GLU A 167 -20.24 -12.42 11.43
N ARG A 168 -21.54 -12.49 11.75
CA ARG A 168 -22.29 -13.75 11.80
C ARG A 168 -22.55 -14.36 10.43
N LYS A 169 -22.52 -13.53 9.38
CA LYS A 169 -22.77 -13.93 7.98
C LYS A 169 -21.49 -14.14 7.19
N VAL A 170 -20.36 -13.56 7.63
CA VAL A 170 -19.06 -13.80 7.02
C VAL A 170 -18.42 -15.04 7.62
N THR A 171 -18.70 -16.20 7.01
CA THR A 171 -18.10 -17.47 7.42
C THR A 171 -16.61 -17.51 7.12
N GLY A 172 -15.78 -17.90 8.09
CA GLY A 172 -14.35 -18.16 7.86
C GLY A 172 -13.45 -16.92 7.84
N THR A 173 -13.92 -15.78 8.34
CA THR A 173 -13.08 -14.58 8.49
C THR A 173 -12.00 -14.77 9.56
N ASP A 174 -10.81 -14.23 9.30
CA ASP A 174 -9.63 -14.24 10.16
C ASP A 174 -9.34 -12.88 10.82
N LEU A 175 -10.27 -11.94 10.68
CA LEU A 175 -10.30 -10.62 11.32
C LEU A 175 -11.62 -10.50 12.10
N GLY A 176 -11.55 -9.97 13.32
CA GLY A 176 -12.74 -9.78 14.16
C GLY A 176 -13.08 -8.31 14.43
N MET A 177 -14.37 -7.99 14.63
CA MET A 177 -14.82 -6.62 14.94
C MET A 177 -14.13 -6.05 16.20
N SER A 178 -13.98 -6.89 17.23
CA SER A 178 -13.31 -6.55 18.50
C SER A 178 -11.84 -6.16 18.30
N GLU A 179 -11.17 -6.82 17.34
CA GLU A 179 -9.78 -6.55 16.98
C GLU A 179 -9.67 -5.19 16.29
N CYS A 180 -10.52 -4.90 15.30
CA CYS A 180 -10.60 -3.58 14.65
C CYS A 180 -10.86 -2.46 15.67
N ALA A 181 -11.81 -2.66 16.60
CA ALA A 181 -12.14 -1.68 17.64
C ALA A 181 -10.96 -1.38 18.56
N ARG A 182 -10.20 -2.40 18.95
CA ARG A 182 -8.99 -2.24 19.77
C ARG A 182 -7.90 -1.48 19.01
N CYS A 183 -7.69 -1.81 17.74
CA CYS A 183 -6.73 -1.16 16.86
C CYS A 183 -7.04 0.33 16.70
N TYR A 184 -8.27 0.69 16.32
CA TYR A 184 -8.68 2.09 16.21
C TYR A 184 -8.64 2.84 17.54
N ARG A 185 -8.94 2.19 18.67
CA ARG A 185 -8.83 2.84 19.99
C ARG A 185 -7.38 3.17 20.35
N ALA A 186 -6.44 2.30 20.01
CA ALA A 186 -5.01 2.56 20.21
C ALA A 186 -4.50 3.65 19.26
N TYR A 187 -4.92 3.60 17.99
CA TYR A 187 -4.49 4.54 16.96
C TYR A 187 -5.11 5.94 17.10
N LEU A 188 -6.39 6.02 17.45
CA LEU A 188 -7.20 7.25 17.56
C LEU A 188 -7.72 7.41 19.01
N PRO A 189 -6.84 7.73 19.97
CA PRO A 189 -7.23 7.85 21.38
C PRO A 189 -8.23 8.98 21.63
N ASN A 190 -8.25 10.02 20.79
CA ASN A 190 -9.20 11.12 20.89
C ASN A 190 -10.39 10.89 19.95
N ALA A 191 -11.62 11.00 20.46
CA ALA A 191 -12.83 10.76 19.68
C ALA A 191 -12.95 11.66 18.44
N SER A 192 -12.47 12.91 18.52
CA SER A 192 -12.46 13.86 17.39
C SER A 192 -11.62 13.39 16.21
N GLN A 193 -10.60 12.55 16.45
CA GLN A 193 -9.73 12.03 15.38
C GLN A 193 -10.46 11.02 14.47
N ARG A 194 -11.56 10.44 14.93
CA ARG A 194 -12.36 9.47 14.16
C ARG A 194 -13.15 10.07 13.01
N LEU A 195 -13.15 11.39 12.89
CA LEU A 195 -13.71 12.15 11.76
C LEU A 195 -12.62 12.88 10.97
N HIS A 196 -11.35 12.68 11.33
CA HIS A 196 -10.25 13.37 10.67
C HIS A 196 -10.08 12.83 9.24
N PRO A 197 -9.97 13.70 8.21
CA PRO A 197 -9.92 13.26 6.81
C PRO A 197 -8.69 12.38 6.48
N TYR A 198 -7.64 12.43 7.29
CA TYR A 198 -6.43 11.58 7.17
C TYR A 198 -6.41 10.42 8.18
N ALA A 199 -7.58 10.01 8.68
CA ALA A 199 -7.72 8.83 9.55
C ALA A 199 -8.99 8.04 9.20
N ALA A 200 -10.06 8.74 8.81
CA ALA A 200 -11.36 8.19 8.46
C ALA A 200 -11.74 8.50 7.00
N PRO A 201 -11.15 7.81 6.00
CA PRO A 201 -11.46 8.06 4.59
C PRO A 201 -12.95 8.03 4.24
N LEU A 202 -13.72 7.11 4.84
CA LEU A 202 -15.17 6.97 4.61
C LEU A 202 -16.05 8.06 5.25
N GLU A 203 -15.46 8.90 6.10
CA GLU A 203 -16.12 10.09 6.64
C GLU A 203 -15.70 11.36 5.88
N SER A 204 -14.68 11.27 5.04
CA SER A 204 -14.17 12.39 4.26
C SER A 204 -15.02 12.67 3.03
N ARG A 205 -15.46 13.92 2.86
CA ARG A 205 -16.05 14.40 1.59
C ARG A 205 -15.01 14.94 0.61
N ARG A 206 -13.73 14.95 1.01
CA ARG A 206 -12.63 15.52 0.23
C ARG A 206 -12.04 14.45 -0.68
N LEU A 207 -12.79 14.01 -1.69
CA LEU A 207 -12.39 12.94 -2.61
C LEU A 207 -11.94 13.45 -3.99
N ALA A 208 -12.36 14.65 -4.38
CA ALA A 208 -11.94 15.25 -5.65
C ALA A 208 -10.40 15.36 -5.73
N GLY A 209 -9.85 15.05 -6.92
CA GLY A 209 -8.41 15.11 -7.17
C GLY A 209 -7.57 14.01 -6.52
N LEU A 210 -8.20 12.98 -5.92
CA LEU A 210 -7.47 11.76 -5.52
C LEU A 210 -7.02 10.96 -6.76
N PRO A 211 -5.93 10.18 -6.65
CA PRO A 211 -5.45 9.39 -7.78
C PRO A 211 -6.39 8.22 -8.11
N PRO A 212 -6.34 7.70 -9.36
CA PRO A 212 -6.95 6.42 -9.71
C PRO A 212 -6.66 5.35 -8.67
N ALA A 213 -7.65 4.50 -8.39
CA ALA A 213 -7.59 3.51 -7.32
C ALA A 213 -7.82 2.09 -7.84
N LEU A 214 -7.10 1.14 -7.27
CA LEU A 214 -7.48 -0.27 -7.22
C LEU A 214 -7.89 -0.58 -5.78
N ILE A 215 -9.06 -1.19 -5.58
CA ILE A 215 -9.53 -1.67 -4.29
C ILE A 215 -9.78 -3.17 -4.39
N ALA A 216 -8.92 -3.95 -3.74
CA ALA A 216 -9.02 -5.39 -3.69
C ALA A 216 -9.53 -5.81 -2.31
N SER A 217 -10.51 -6.71 -2.28
CA SER A 217 -11.07 -7.29 -1.06
C SER A 217 -11.02 -8.81 -1.09
N ALA A 218 -11.11 -9.44 0.08
CA ALA A 218 -11.24 -10.89 0.21
C ALA A 218 -12.73 -11.29 0.39
N GLU A 219 -13.10 -12.46 -0.14
CA GLU A 219 -14.48 -12.98 -0.04
C GLU A 219 -14.94 -13.16 1.42
N HIS A 220 -14.02 -13.57 2.31
CA HIS A 220 -14.29 -13.83 3.72
C HIS A 220 -13.71 -12.74 4.65
N ASP A 221 -13.83 -11.48 4.26
CA ASP A 221 -13.30 -10.34 5.01
C ASP A 221 -14.42 -9.48 5.60
N LEU A 222 -14.33 -9.07 6.86
CA LEU A 222 -15.30 -8.13 7.44
C LEU A 222 -15.24 -6.74 6.77
N LEU A 223 -14.10 -6.36 6.21
CA LEU A 223 -13.87 -5.02 5.65
C LEU A 223 -14.37 -4.88 4.20
N HIS A 224 -14.84 -5.93 3.54
CA HIS A 224 -15.23 -5.83 2.13
C HIS A 224 -16.35 -4.80 1.90
N ILE A 225 -17.29 -4.65 2.85
CA ILE A 225 -18.39 -3.69 2.73
C ILE A 225 -17.88 -2.25 2.78
N GLU A 226 -16.96 -1.93 3.70
CA GLU A 226 -16.39 -0.59 3.80
C GLU A 226 -15.49 -0.28 2.59
N ALA A 227 -14.71 -1.25 2.12
CA ALA A 227 -13.90 -1.14 0.91
C ALA A 227 -14.75 -0.84 -0.34
N GLU A 228 -15.84 -1.59 -0.55
CA GLU A 228 -16.74 -1.38 -1.68
C GLU A 228 -17.54 -0.09 -1.59
N LYS A 229 -17.93 0.32 -0.38
CA LYS A 229 -18.57 1.61 -0.17
C LYS A 229 -17.62 2.75 -0.53
N TYR A 230 -16.36 2.67 -0.12
CA TYR A 230 -15.36 3.68 -0.47
C TYR A 230 -15.09 3.71 -1.97
N ALA A 231 -15.04 2.54 -2.63
CA ALA A 231 -14.98 2.47 -4.08
C ALA A 231 -16.15 3.21 -4.75
N GLY A 232 -17.37 2.99 -4.27
CA GLY A 232 -18.56 3.70 -4.74
C GLY A 232 -18.45 5.23 -4.57
N GLU A 233 -17.92 5.69 -3.44
CA GLU A 233 -17.70 7.12 -3.18
C GLU A 233 -16.63 7.73 -4.08
N LEU A 234 -15.53 7.01 -4.36
CA LEU A 234 -14.51 7.43 -5.32
C LEU A 234 -15.07 7.53 -6.75
N ILE A 235 -15.82 6.52 -7.19
CA ILE A 235 -16.46 6.49 -8.52
C ILE A 235 -17.44 7.67 -8.64
N ALA A 236 -18.26 7.91 -7.61
CA ALA A 236 -19.20 9.03 -7.59
C ALA A 236 -18.49 10.40 -7.63
N ALA A 237 -17.27 10.48 -7.09
CA ALA A 237 -16.41 11.66 -7.17
C ALA A 237 -15.64 11.80 -8.50
N GLY A 238 -15.85 10.89 -9.46
CA GLY A 238 -15.21 10.91 -10.77
C GLY A 238 -13.79 10.33 -10.79
N ILE A 239 -13.39 9.61 -9.73
CA ILE A 239 -12.07 8.98 -9.67
C ILE A 239 -12.13 7.63 -10.41
N PRO A 240 -11.20 7.34 -11.35
CA PRO A 240 -11.14 6.04 -11.97
C PRO A 240 -10.81 4.95 -10.94
N THR A 241 -11.75 4.05 -10.68
CA THR A 241 -11.60 3.01 -9.65
C THR A 241 -11.85 1.62 -10.21
N GLU A 242 -10.92 0.71 -9.95
CA GLU A 242 -11.00 -0.72 -10.26
C GLU A 242 -11.28 -1.46 -8.94
N VAL A 243 -12.24 -2.38 -8.94
CA VAL A 243 -12.63 -3.14 -7.73
C VAL A 243 -12.52 -4.62 -8.02
N THR A 244 -11.79 -5.35 -7.17
CA THR A 244 -11.68 -6.81 -7.26
C THR A 244 -12.02 -7.45 -5.93
N ARG A 245 -12.63 -8.64 -6.00
CA ARG A 245 -12.94 -9.47 -4.84
C ARG A 245 -12.39 -10.87 -5.08
N HIS A 246 -11.48 -11.31 -4.22
CA HIS A 246 -10.76 -12.57 -4.41
C HIS A 246 -11.40 -13.70 -3.60
N CYS A 247 -11.89 -14.71 -4.33
CA CYS A 247 -12.36 -15.96 -3.72
C CYS A 247 -11.21 -16.69 -3.03
N ARG A 248 -11.51 -17.39 -1.92
CA ARG A 248 -10.54 -18.19 -1.14
C ARG A 248 -9.37 -17.40 -0.54
N ALA A 249 -9.36 -16.07 -0.65
CA ALA A 249 -8.46 -15.23 0.12
C ALA A 249 -9.08 -14.92 1.49
N SER A 250 -8.24 -14.85 2.52
CA SER A 250 -8.60 -14.31 3.83
C SER A 250 -8.17 -12.85 3.93
N HIS A 251 -8.61 -12.13 4.96
CA HIS A 251 -8.19 -10.75 5.18
C HIS A 251 -6.66 -10.67 5.34
N LYS A 252 -6.07 -11.49 6.22
CA LYS A 252 -4.61 -11.46 6.48
C LYS A 252 -3.79 -11.98 5.30
N GLY A 253 -4.34 -12.92 4.53
CA GLY A 253 -3.66 -13.52 3.39
C GLY A 253 -3.72 -12.70 2.10
N LEU A 254 -4.54 -11.64 2.02
CA LEU A 254 -4.77 -10.93 0.76
C LEU A 254 -3.50 -10.25 0.22
N ALA A 255 -2.65 -9.70 1.09
CA ALA A 255 -1.41 -9.04 0.70
C ALA A 255 -0.38 -9.98 0.05
N THR A 256 -0.50 -11.29 0.27
CA THR A 256 0.38 -12.33 -0.31
C THR A 256 -0.34 -13.20 -1.32
N HIS A 257 -1.64 -12.95 -1.56
CA HIS A 257 -2.45 -13.73 -2.48
C HIS A 257 -2.02 -13.48 -3.94
N PRO A 258 -1.61 -14.51 -4.70
CA PRO A 258 -1.01 -14.32 -6.02
C PRO A 258 -1.89 -13.55 -7.00
N ALA A 259 -3.20 -13.82 -7.04
CA ALA A 259 -4.11 -13.11 -7.94
C ALA A 259 -4.31 -11.64 -7.54
N ALA A 260 -4.29 -11.33 -6.23
CA ALA A 260 -4.43 -9.96 -5.76
C ALA A 260 -3.18 -9.15 -6.10
N LEU A 261 -2.00 -9.74 -5.91
CA LEU A 261 -0.73 -9.11 -6.31
C LEU A 261 -0.62 -8.95 -7.83
N ALA A 262 -1.14 -9.91 -8.61
CA ALA A 262 -1.20 -9.77 -10.07
C ALA A 262 -2.06 -8.57 -10.50
N ASP A 263 -3.20 -8.34 -9.84
CA ASP A 263 -4.04 -7.17 -10.11
C ASP A 263 -3.32 -5.86 -9.74
N VAL A 264 -2.64 -5.81 -8.59
CA VAL A 264 -1.83 -4.65 -8.17
C VAL A 264 -0.74 -4.35 -9.20
N VAL A 265 -0.02 -5.37 -9.66
CA VAL A 265 1.02 -5.24 -10.69
C VAL A 265 0.44 -4.75 -12.01
N ALA A 266 -0.66 -5.34 -12.47
CA ALA A 266 -1.33 -4.92 -13.71
C ALA A 266 -1.80 -3.47 -13.64
N PHE A 267 -2.39 -3.09 -12.50
CA PHE A 267 -2.83 -1.73 -12.22
C PHE A 267 -1.67 -0.74 -12.26
N PHE A 268 -0.57 -1.00 -11.55
CA PHE A 268 0.58 -0.10 -11.56
C PHE A 268 1.29 -0.05 -12.92
N ARG A 269 1.42 -1.18 -13.64
CA ARG A 269 1.95 -1.16 -15.02
C ARG A 269 1.14 -0.24 -15.93
N LYS A 270 -0.19 -0.24 -15.78
CA LYS A 270 -1.09 0.64 -16.53
C LYS A 270 -0.92 2.11 -16.10
N ARG A 271 -0.96 2.39 -14.79
CA ARG A 271 -1.05 3.77 -14.25
C ARG A 271 0.29 4.49 -14.10
N LEU A 272 1.38 3.75 -13.92
CA LEU A 272 2.73 4.28 -13.74
C LEU A 272 3.62 4.06 -14.98
N SER A 273 3.05 3.62 -16.11
CA SER A 273 3.76 3.62 -17.38
C SER A 273 4.20 5.05 -17.76
N LEU A 274 5.26 5.16 -18.55
CA LEU A 274 5.62 6.44 -19.16
C LEU A 274 4.41 6.94 -19.94
N ALA A 275 3.98 8.17 -19.67
CA ALA A 275 2.87 8.78 -20.39
C ALA A 275 3.10 8.63 -21.91
N LYS A 276 2.05 8.30 -22.66
CA LYS A 276 2.10 8.49 -24.12
C LYS A 276 2.50 9.94 -24.37
N PRO A 277 3.44 10.21 -25.29
CA PRO A 277 3.65 11.58 -25.74
C PRO A 277 2.31 12.13 -26.23
N VAL A 278 2.02 13.35 -25.78
CA VAL A 278 0.79 14.13 -26.06
C VAL A 278 0.50 14.18 -27.56
#